data_AF-A1BGC5-F1
#
_entry.id   AF-A1BGC5-F1
#
_cell.length_a   1.000
_cell.length_b   1.000
_cell.length_c   1.000
_cell.angle_alpha   90.00
_cell.angle_beta   90.00
_cell.angle_gamma   90.00
#
_symmetry.space_group_name_H-M   'P 1'
#
loop_
_entity.id
_entity.type
_entity.pdbx_description
1 polymer ?
#
loop_
_entity_poly.entity_id
_entity_poly.type
_entity_poly.pdbx_seq_one_letter_code
_entity_poly.pdbx_strand_id
1 'polypeptide(L)'
;MNSTAIQTCRSFLKDTIRQTIDFSRTDQNLWIPPPPVEKPYSQDMKRIELPKIETLQTIGQIDLKTAIARRESCRTYSKTPLTLEELSLLLWATQGVRRKLDAGHALRTVPSAGCRHAFETYLCVLNVIGLEKGIYRYLPLEHQLLFEFDADNLEHKITRAALGQPFTGEAAVTFIWTAIPYRMEWRYGLAAHKVIALDAGHVCQNLYLAAEAIGAGTCAIAAYDQAAMDKLLNIDGEEEFTIYLAPVGKKR
;
A
#
# COMPACT_ATOMS: atom_id res chain seq x y z
N MET A 1 13.56 -30.36 -9.03
CA MET A 1 13.15 -29.34 -8.03
C MET A 1 13.70 -29.75 -6.67
N ASN A 2 14.41 -28.87 -5.97
CA ASN A 2 14.99 -29.17 -4.65
C ASN A 2 13.86 -29.23 -3.59
N SER A 3 13.57 -30.43 -3.07
CA SER A 3 12.46 -30.69 -2.14
C SER A 3 12.60 -29.89 -0.83
N THR A 4 13.82 -29.73 -0.33
CA THR A 4 14.11 -28.99 0.91
C THR A 4 13.83 -27.50 0.73
N ALA A 5 14.23 -26.91 -0.41
CA ALA A 5 13.97 -25.49 -0.68
C ALA A 5 12.45 -25.20 -0.74
N ILE A 6 11.67 -26.07 -1.40
CA ILE A 6 10.21 -25.95 -1.46
C ILE A 6 9.59 -26.05 -0.06
N GLN A 7 10.09 -26.95 0.79
CA GLN A 7 9.61 -27.08 2.16
C GLN A 7 9.88 -25.81 2.97
N THR A 8 11.07 -25.22 2.86
CA THR A 8 11.41 -23.95 3.51
C THR A 8 10.47 -22.83 3.07
N CYS A 9 10.25 -22.65 1.76
CA CYS A 9 9.33 -21.62 1.26
C CYS A 9 7.87 -21.86 1.72
N ARG A 10 7.42 -23.11 1.80
CA ARG A 10 6.07 -23.43 2.32
C ARG A 10 5.94 -23.13 3.81
N SER A 11 7.02 -23.28 4.59
CA SER A 11 7.01 -22.99 6.03
C SER A 11 6.70 -21.53 6.33
N PHE A 12 7.06 -20.60 5.44
CA PHE A 12 6.67 -19.18 5.54
C PHE A 12 5.15 -18.99 5.67
N LEU A 13 4.34 -19.79 4.98
CA LEU A 13 2.88 -19.70 5.01
C LEU A 13 2.25 -20.46 6.19
N LYS A 14 3.01 -21.27 6.92
CA LYS A 14 2.51 -22.05 8.06
C LYS A 14 2.51 -21.21 9.33
N ASP A 15 1.52 -21.45 10.19
CA ASP A 15 1.45 -20.79 11.51
C ASP A 15 2.12 -21.60 12.62
N THR A 16 2.74 -22.73 12.29
CA THR A 16 3.46 -23.60 13.24
C THR A 16 4.54 -22.85 14.01
N ILE A 17 5.08 -21.77 13.44
CA ILE A 17 6.04 -20.87 14.10
C ILE A 17 5.52 -20.33 15.45
N ARG A 18 4.20 -20.18 15.63
CA ARG A 18 3.62 -19.73 16.91
C ARG A 18 3.79 -20.74 18.04
N GLN A 19 3.99 -22.02 17.72
CA GLN A 19 4.25 -23.05 18.72
C GLN A 19 5.71 -23.04 19.20
N THR A 20 6.59 -22.34 18.48
CA THR A 20 8.03 -22.27 18.78
C THR A 20 8.47 -20.92 19.34
N ILE A 21 7.67 -19.86 19.16
CA ILE A 21 7.97 -18.51 19.67
C ILE A 21 7.48 -18.38 21.12
N ASP A 22 8.36 -17.89 21.99
CA ASP A 22 7.97 -17.38 23.30
C ASP A 22 7.50 -15.92 23.17
N PHE A 23 6.18 -15.72 23.14
CA PHE A 23 5.60 -14.39 22.99
C PHE A 23 5.86 -13.48 24.20
N SER A 24 6.18 -14.02 25.39
CA SER A 24 6.49 -13.18 26.55
C SER A 24 7.73 -12.31 26.35
N ARG A 25 8.56 -12.66 25.35
CA ARG A 25 9.79 -11.97 25.00
C ARG A 25 9.66 -10.97 23.86
N THR A 26 8.46 -10.76 23.31
CA THR A 26 8.27 -9.71 22.31
C THR A 26 8.37 -8.33 22.95
N ASP A 27 8.82 -7.36 22.18
CA ASP A 27 8.97 -5.96 22.63
C ASP A 27 7.69 -5.40 23.25
N GLN A 28 6.52 -5.80 22.73
CA GLN A 28 5.22 -5.51 23.36
C GLN A 28 5.12 -6.03 24.80
N ASN A 29 5.45 -7.30 25.05
CA ASN A 29 5.34 -7.91 26.37
C ASN A 29 6.49 -7.50 27.31
N LEU A 30 7.59 -6.99 26.75
CA LEU A 30 8.67 -6.35 27.47
C LEU A 30 8.44 -4.85 27.72
N TRP A 31 7.27 -4.31 27.37
CA TRP A 31 6.88 -2.91 27.58
C TRP A 31 7.78 -1.89 26.86
N ILE A 32 8.42 -2.30 25.77
CA ILE A 32 9.15 -1.38 24.89
C ILE A 32 8.11 -0.52 24.15
N PRO A 33 8.29 0.81 24.05
CA PRO A 33 7.35 1.67 23.33
C PRO A 33 7.12 1.19 21.89
N PRO A 34 5.87 1.22 21.39
CA PRO A 34 5.59 0.78 20.03
C PRO A 34 6.19 1.75 19.00
N PRO A 35 6.59 1.26 17.82
CA PRO A 35 6.87 2.13 16.69
C PRO A 35 5.61 2.91 16.27
N PRO A 36 5.77 4.10 15.67
CA PRO A 36 4.66 4.95 15.29
C PRO A 36 3.81 4.31 14.18
N VAL A 37 2.50 4.60 14.19
CA VAL A 37 1.53 4.13 13.18
C VAL A 37 1.73 4.74 11.79
N GLU A 38 2.51 5.79 11.67
CA GLU A 38 2.83 6.50 10.43
C GLU A 38 4.33 6.81 10.41
N LYS A 39 4.98 6.67 9.26
CA LYS A 39 6.42 6.92 9.15
C LYS A 39 6.66 8.43 9.29
N PRO A 40 7.56 8.86 10.20
CA PRO A 40 7.88 10.27 10.39
C PRO A 40 8.34 10.95 9.10
N TYR A 41 8.11 12.26 9.03
CA TYR A 41 8.56 13.12 7.94
C TYR A 41 8.94 14.49 8.49
N SER A 42 9.74 15.24 7.73
CA SER A 42 10.14 16.58 8.11
C SER A 42 9.04 17.59 7.79
N GLN A 43 8.80 18.55 8.69
CA GLN A 43 7.65 19.48 8.62
C GLN A 43 7.76 20.51 7.49
N ASP A 44 8.95 20.69 6.92
CA ASP A 44 9.26 21.56 5.78
C ASP A 44 8.95 20.92 4.43
N MET A 45 8.68 19.60 4.39
CA MET A 45 8.33 18.91 3.15
C MET A 45 6.98 19.38 2.60
N LYS A 46 6.89 19.46 1.26
CA LYS A 46 5.67 19.88 0.54
C LYS A 46 4.55 18.86 0.79
N ARG A 47 3.45 19.34 1.38
CA ARG A 47 2.24 18.56 1.63
C ARG A 47 1.07 19.09 0.81
N ILE A 48 0.20 18.17 0.40
CA ILE A 48 -0.99 18.45 -0.40
C ILE A 48 -2.20 17.90 0.35
N GLU A 49 -3.16 18.76 0.63
CA GLU A 49 -4.44 18.39 1.24
C GLU A 49 -5.26 17.55 0.25
N LEU A 50 -5.81 16.43 0.74
CA LEU A 50 -6.75 15.63 -0.04
C LEU A 50 -8.20 16.05 0.28
N PRO A 51 -9.11 16.03 -0.71
CA PRO A 51 -10.54 16.21 -0.47
C PRO A 51 -11.04 15.22 0.57
N LYS A 52 -11.67 15.72 1.64
CA LYS A 52 -12.17 14.90 2.73
C LYS A 52 -13.30 13.99 2.26
N ILE A 53 -13.30 12.74 2.70
CA ILE A 53 -14.25 11.72 2.24
C ILE A 53 -15.70 12.09 2.56
N GLU A 54 -15.96 12.78 3.66
CA GLU A 54 -17.29 13.23 4.05
C GLU A 54 -17.86 14.29 3.07
N THR A 55 -16.99 14.91 2.27
CA THR A 55 -17.38 15.92 1.27
C THR A 55 -17.62 15.32 -0.12
N LEU A 56 -17.21 14.07 -0.35
CA LEU A 56 -17.36 13.39 -1.64
C LEU A 56 -18.80 12.88 -1.81
N GLN A 57 -19.65 13.69 -2.43
CA GLN A 57 -21.08 13.36 -2.55
C GLN A 57 -21.39 12.39 -3.68
N THR A 58 -20.70 12.46 -4.81
CA THR A 58 -21.07 11.76 -6.06
C THR A 58 -20.11 10.66 -6.48
N ILE A 59 -18.90 10.62 -5.91
CA ILE A 59 -17.86 9.67 -6.27
C ILE A 59 -17.97 8.42 -5.38
N GLY A 60 -17.75 7.25 -5.97
CA GLY A 60 -17.72 5.98 -5.22
C GLY A 60 -19.09 5.38 -4.92
N GLN A 61 -20.16 5.89 -5.55
CA GLN A 61 -21.53 5.36 -5.36
C GLN A 61 -21.74 4.06 -6.15
N ILE A 62 -21.38 2.93 -5.53
CA ILE A 62 -21.66 1.59 -6.03
C ILE A 62 -22.09 0.71 -4.85
N ASP A 63 -23.05 -0.19 -5.05
CA ASP A 63 -23.35 -1.18 -4.02
C ASP A 63 -22.25 -2.25 -3.96
N LEU A 64 -22.03 -2.80 -2.76
CA LEU A 64 -20.97 -3.76 -2.52
C LEU A 64 -21.06 -5.01 -3.40
N LYS A 65 -22.28 -5.51 -3.67
CA LYS A 65 -22.46 -6.73 -4.49
C LYS A 65 -22.02 -6.45 -5.93
N THR A 66 -22.39 -5.30 -6.48
CA THR A 66 -21.98 -4.88 -7.81
C THR A 66 -20.47 -4.66 -7.88
N ALA A 67 -19.86 -4.01 -6.89
CA ALA A 67 -18.41 -3.82 -6.86
C ALA A 67 -17.66 -5.16 -6.82
N ILE A 68 -18.11 -6.12 -6.01
CA ILE A 68 -17.52 -7.47 -5.94
C ILE A 68 -17.70 -8.22 -7.27
N ALA A 69 -18.88 -8.12 -7.89
CA ALA A 69 -19.19 -8.86 -9.11
C ALA A 69 -18.48 -8.31 -10.35
N ARG A 70 -18.20 -7.01 -10.41
CA ARG A 70 -17.65 -6.34 -11.60
C ARG A 70 -16.15 -6.11 -11.56
N ARG A 71 -15.55 -6.05 -10.37
CA ARG A 71 -14.10 -5.88 -10.23
C ARG A 71 -13.33 -6.98 -10.96
N GLU A 72 -12.34 -6.58 -11.72
CA GLU A 72 -11.43 -7.47 -12.44
C GLU A 72 -10.05 -6.84 -12.59
N SER A 73 -9.05 -7.66 -12.91
CA SER A 73 -7.70 -7.17 -13.21
C SER A 73 -7.66 -6.44 -14.55
N CYS A 74 -7.56 -5.11 -14.48
CA CYS A 74 -7.47 -4.24 -15.65
C CYS A 74 -6.00 -3.87 -15.90
N ARG A 75 -5.51 -4.16 -17.12
CA ARG A 75 -4.12 -3.89 -17.56
C ARG A 75 -4.06 -2.93 -18.76
N THR A 76 -5.19 -2.32 -19.10
CA THR A 76 -5.32 -1.41 -20.25
C THR A 76 -6.09 -0.19 -19.79
N TYR A 77 -5.45 0.97 -19.81
CA TYR A 77 -6.02 2.21 -19.30
C TYR A 77 -6.26 3.22 -20.41
N SER A 78 -7.30 4.05 -20.27
CA SER A 78 -7.50 5.23 -21.12
C SER A 78 -6.51 6.34 -20.71
N LYS A 79 -6.41 7.39 -21.54
CA LYS A 79 -5.57 8.57 -21.23
C LYS A 79 -6.26 9.57 -20.31
N THR A 80 -7.50 9.30 -19.91
CA THR A 80 -8.24 10.16 -18.98
C THR A 80 -7.54 10.16 -17.62
N PRO A 81 -7.20 11.34 -17.07
CA PRO A 81 -6.59 11.44 -15.76
C PRO A 81 -7.56 11.03 -14.65
N LEU A 82 -7.02 10.66 -13.49
CA LEU A 82 -7.82 10.61 -12.26
C LEU A 82 -7.98 12.02 -11.69
N THR A 83 -9.09 12.27 -11.01
CA THR A 83 -9.25 13.49 -10.21
C THR A 83 -8.59 13.33 -8.84
N LEU A 84 -8.33 14.44 -8.14
CA LEU A 84 -7.82 14.38 -6.76
C LEU A 84 -8.85 13.77 -5.79
N GLU A 85 -10.14 13.96 -6.05
CA GLU A 85 -11.23 13.35 -5.27
C GLU A 85 -11.26 11.82 -5.44
N GLU A 86 -11.04 11.33 -6.66
CA GLU A 86 -10.92 9.90 -6.94
C GLU A 86 -9.70 9.30 -6.25
N LEU A 87 -8.54 9.94 -6.36
CA LEU A 87 -7.33 9.50 -5.68
C LEU A 87 -7.51 9.50 -4.15
N SER A 88 -8.15 10.53 -3.61
CA SER A 88 -8.49 10.62 -2.18
C SER A 88 -9.33 9.42 -1.72
N LEU A 89 -10.39 9.07 -2.46
CA LEU A 89 -11.23 7.91 -2.15
C LEU A 89 -10.43 6.60 -2.15
N LEU A 90 -9.55 6.40 -3.14
CA LEU A 90 -8.71 5.19 -3.22
C LEU A 90 -7.73 5.08 -2.04
N LEU A 91 -7.11 6.20 -1.63
CA LEU A 91 -6.20 6.26 -0.50
C LEU A 91 -6.91 6.01 0.83
N TRP A 92 -8.08 6.62 1.02
CA TRP A 92 -8.91 6.35 2.18
C TRP A 92 -9.38 4.89 2.23
N ALA A 93 -9.83 4.32 1.11
CA ALA A 93 -10.30 2.94 1.08
C ALA A 93 -9.20 1.93 1.46
N THR A 94 -7.94 2.25 1.16
CA THR A 94 -6.79 1.36 1.37
C THR A 94 -6.07 1.59 2.71
N GLN A 95 -6.00 2.83 3.21
CA GLN A 95 -5.23 3.17 4.42
C GLN A 95 -5.88 4.23 5.32
N GLY A 96 -7.13 4.65 5.04
CA GLY A 96 -7.83 5.68 5.82
C GLY A 96 -7.97 5.33 7.30
N VAL A 97 -7.68 6.30 8.18
CA VAL A 97 -7.76 6.14 9.64
C VAL A 97 -9.16 6.51 10.11
N ARG A 98 -9.84 5.56 10.76
CA ARG A 98 -11.16 5.76 11.38
C ARG A 98 -11.03 6.26 12.82
N ARG A 99 -10.02 5.76 13.55
CA ARG A 99 -9.76 6.15 14.94
C ARG A 99 -8.32 5.82 15.32
N LYS A 100 -7.57 6.81 15.82
CA LYS A 100 -6.29 6.57 16.52
C LYS A 100 -6.58 6.08 17.93
N LEU A 101 -5.99 4.95 18.32
CA LEU A 101 -6.22 4.35 19.65
C LEU A 101 -5.11 4.77 20.62
N ASP A 102 -3.87 4.72 20.16
CA ASP A 102 -2.68 5.13 20.91
C ASP A 102 -1.52 5.46 19.93
N ALA A 103 -0.28 5.49 20.42
CA ALA A 103 0.91 5.79 19.61
C ALA A 103 1.22 4.71 18.55
N GLY A 104 0.86 3.46 18.81
CA GLY A 104 1.18 2.30 17.97
C GLY A 104 -0.03 1.60 17.34
N HIS A 105 -1.26 2.02 17.65
CA HIS A 105 -2.48 1.38 17.14
C HIS A 105 -3.49 2.36 16.56
N ALA A 106 -4.12 1.95 15.47
CA ALA A 106 -5.23 2.65 14.85
C ALA A 106 -6.26 1.67 14.26
N LEU A 107 -7.52 2.09 14.22
CA LEU A 107 -8.54 1.46 13.39
C LEU A 107 -8.48 2.10 12.00
N ARG A 108 -8.23 1.30 10.96
CA ARG A 108 -8.27 1.75 9.56
C ARG A 108 -9.47 1.15 8.82
N THR A 109 -9.68 1.59 7.59
CA THR A 109 -10.65 1.02 6.63
C THR A 109 -10.31 -0.43 6.25
N VAL A 110 -9.03 -0.81 6.39
CA VAL A 110 -8.52 -2.17 6.23
C VAL A 110 -8.23 -2.81 7.60
N PRO A 111 -8.51 -4.11 7.78
CA PRO A 111 -8.05 -4.83 8.95
C PRO A 111 -6.53 -5.02 8.89
N SER A 112 -5.91 -5.05 10.07
CA SER A 112 -4.51 -5.44 10.23
C SER A 112 -4.33 -6.24 11.51
N ALA A 113 -3.48 -7.26 11.48
CA ALA A 113 -3.18 -8.06 12.66
C ALA A 113 -2.76 -7.16 13.83
N GLY A 114 -3.52 -7.25 14.93
CA GLY A 114 -3.25 -6.48 16.14
C GLY A 114 -3.36 -4.96 15.99
N CYS A 115 -4.01 -4.46 14.93
CA CYS A 115 -4.12 -3.04 14.58
C CYS A 115 -2.75 -2.35 14.38
N ARG A 116 -1.74 -3.09 13.89
CA ARG A 116 -0.34 -2.63 13.79
C ARG A 116 -0.02 -1.87 12.51
N HIS A 117 -0.72 -2.16 11.41
CA HIS A 117 -0.61 -1.45 10.12
C HIS A 117 0.84 -1.26 9.66
N ALA A 118 1.47 -2.35 9.24
CA ALA A 118 2.88 -2.37 8.84
C ALA A 118 3.19 -1.54 7.59
N PHE A 119 2.19 -1.06 6.85
CA PHE A 119 2.39 -0.47 5.54
C PHE A 119 2.49 1.05 5.54
N GLU A 120 3.37 1.55 4.68
CA GLU A 120 3.28 2.88 4.08
C GLU A 120 2.71 2.74 2.65
N THR A 121 2.13 3.81 2.12
CA THR A 121 1.62 3.85 0.74
C THR A 121 2.34 4.93 -0.04
N TYR A 122 3.20 4.50 -0.94
CA TYR A 122 3.82 5.38 -1.92
C TYR A 122 3.00 5.35 -3.21
N LEU A 123 3.03 6.45 -3.95
CA LEU A 123 2.37 6.62 -5.22
C LEU A 123 3.40 7.05 -6.24
N CYS A 124 3.50 6.30 -7.33
CA CYS A 124 4.10 6.78 -8.56
C CYS A 124 3.00 7.47 -9.38
N VAL A 125 2.94 8.80 -9.31
CA VAL A 125 1.88 9.61 -9.94
C VAL A 125 2.34 10.04 -11.34
N LEU A 126 1.52 9.71 -12.34
CA LEU A 126 1.81 9.98 -13.75
C LEU A 126 0.74 10.85 -14.44
N ASN A 127 -0.53 10.73 -14.04
CA ASN A 127 -1.66 11.41 -14.69
C ASN A 127 -2.84 11.64 -13.73
N VAL A 128 -2.66 12.56 -12.76
CA VAL A 128 -3.71 12.96 -11.80
C VAL A 128 -3.88 14.47 -11.85
N ILE A 129 -5.13 14.95 -11.99
CA ILE A 129 -5.43 16.38 -12.05
C ILE A 129 -5.01 17.04 -10.73
N GLY A 130 -4.21 18.11 -10.83
CA GLY A 130 -3.75 18.91 -9.70
C GLY A 130 -2.48 18.39 -9.03
N LEU A 131 -1.90 17.30 -9.51
CA LEU A 131 -0.60 16.78 -9.05
C LEU A 131 0.43 16.82 -10.17
N GLU A 132 1.67 17.15 -9.80
CA GLU A 132 2.83 17.00 -10.68
C GLU A 132 3.21 15.52 -10.76
N LYS A 133 3.95 15.14 -11.81
CA LYS A 133 4.50 13.77 -11.88
C LYS A 133 5.57 13.62 -10.80
N GLY A 134 5.52 12.52 -10.07
CA GLY A 134 6.49 12.27 -9.01
C GLY A 134 6.14 11.09 -8.11
N ILE A 135 7.01 10.88 -7.13
CA ILE A 135 6.78 9.97 -6.03
C ILE A 135 6.17 10.76 -4.87
N TYR A 136 5.05 10.25 -4.38
CA TYR A 136 4.36 10.77 -3.22
C TYR A 136 4.24 9.69 -2.17
N ARG A 137 4.10 10.07 -0.90
CA ARG A 137 3.71 9.18 0.18
C ARG A 137 2.43 9.67 0.83
N TYR A 138 1.51 8.76 1.09
CA TYR A 138 0.26 9.07 1.77
C TYR A 138 0.50 9.16 3.28
N LEU A 139 0.01 10.25 3.87
CA LEU A 139 -0.03 10.50 5.31
C LEU A 139 -1.44 10.18 5.82
N PRO A 140 -1.70 8.94 6.28
CA PRO A 140 -3.04 8.51 6.69
C PRO A 140 -3.60 9.24 7.91
N LEU A 141 -2.79 9.84 8.77
CA LEU A 141 -3.27 10.55 9.96
C LEU A 141 -3.89 11.90 9.61
N GLU A 142 -3.22 12.70 8.78
CA GLU A 142 -3.71 14.00 8.33
C GLU A 142 -4.56 13.90 7.06
N HIS A 143 -4.58 12.75 6.39
CA HIS A 143 -5.20 12.54 5.07
C HIS A 143 -4.61 13.50 4.02
N GLN A 144 -3.29 13.41 3.85
CA GLN A 144 -2.52 14.27 2.97
C GLN A 144 -1.57 13.46 2.08
N LEU A 145 -1.08 14.07 1.01
CA LEU A 145 0.07 13.57 0.26
C LEU A 145 1.31 14.37 0.64
N LEU A 146 2.37 13.65 0.98
CA LEU A 146 3.72 14.17 1.08
C LEU A 146 4.40 14.01 -0.29
N PHE A 147 4.91 15.09 -0.86
CA PHE A 147 5.74 15.00 -2.07
C PHE A 147 7.16 14.59 -1.68
N GLU A 148 7.60 13.42 -2.13
CA GLU A 148 8.93 12.89 -1.83
C GLU A 148 9.95 13.48 -2.82
N PHE A 149 9.72 13.29 -4.13
CA PHE A 149 10.57 13.81 -5.20
C PHE A 149 9.92 13.64 -6.57
N ASP A 150 10.36 14.43 -7.56
CA ASP A 150 10.12 14.18 -8.97
C ASP A 150 11.26 13.34 -9.57
N ALA A 151 11.02 12.80 -10.77
CA ALA A 151 12.07 12.12 -11.51
C ALA A 151 11.74 12.05 -13.00
N ASP A 152 12.76 12.26 -13.85
CA ASP A 152 12.60 12.08 -15.29
C ASP A 152 12.29 10.63 -15.66
N ASN A 153 11.52 10.45 -16.74
CA ASN A 153 11.16 9.14 -17.32
C ASN A 153 10.55 8.17 -16.31
N LEU A 154 9.68 8.68 -15.43
CA LEU A 154 9.11 7.92 -14.33
C LEU A 154 8.30 6.71 -14.84
N GLU A 155 7.60 6.86 -15.96
CA GLU A 155 6.86 5.80 -16.68
C GLU A 155 7.77 4.61 -17.04
N HIS A 156 8.98 4.91 -17.55
CA HIS A 156 9.95 3.88 -17.91
C HIS A 156 10.59 3.25 -16.68
N LYS A 157 10.90 4.05 -15.64
CA LYS A 157 11.47 3.57 -14.39
C LYS A 157 10.55 2.60 -13.68
N ILE A 158 9.25 2.94 -13.54
CA ILE A 158 8.27 2.05 -12.89
C ILE A 158 8.06 0.78 -13.72
N THR A 159 7.97 0.89 -15.05
CA THR A 159 7.84 -0.27 -15.94
C THR A 159 9.02 -1.23 -15.78
N ARG A 160 10.24 -0.70 -15.75
CA ARG A 160 11.45 -1.51 -15.54
C ARG A 160 11.46 -2.17 -14.17
N ALA A 161 11.14 -1.42 -13.11
CA ALA A 161 11.09 -1.95 -11.75
C ALA A 161 9.99 -3.02 -11.62
N ALA A 162 8.90 -2.93 -12.39
CA ALA A 162 7.87 -3.95 -12.52
C ALA A 162 8.22 -5.05 -13.55
N LEU A 163 9.50 -5.37 -13.76
CA LEU A 163 9.96 -6.42 -14.68
C LEU A 163 9.44 -6.28 -16.13
N GLY A 164 9.32 -5.05 -16.60
CA GLY A 164 8.88 -4.75 -17.96
C GLY A 164 7.37 -4.82 -18.17
N GLN A 165 6.56 -4.85 -17.10
CA GLN A 165 5.09 -4.81 -17.20
C GLN A 165 4.60 -3.40 -17.59
N PRO A 166 4.22 -3.15 -18.86
CA PRO A 166 4.07 -1.80 -19.40
C PRO A 166 2.89 -1.03 -18.81
N PHE A 167 1.86 -1.74 -18.36
CA PHE A 167 0.65 -1.13 -17.80
C PHE A 167 0.95 -0.31 -16.52
N THR A 168 2.06 -0.54 -15.83
CA THR A 168 2.49 0.32 -14.72
C THR A 168 2.92 1.73 -15.15
N GLY A 169 3.57 1.86 -16.31
CA GLY A 169 3.94 3.15 -16.91
C GLY A 169 2.81 3.80 -17.71
N GLU A 170 1.74 3.06 -18.00
CA GLU A 170 0.55 3.59 -18.69
C GLU A 170 -0.58 4.01 -17.75
N ALA A 171 -0.54 3.55 -16.50
CA ALA A 171 -1.50 3.87 -15.45
C ALA A 171 -1.47 5.36 -15.09
N ALA A 172 -2.56 5.86 -14.51
CA ALA A 172 -2.60 7.22 -13.98
C ALA A 172 -1.75 7.37 -12.71
N VAL A 173 -1.77 6.34 -11.88
CA VAL A 173 -0.98 6.24 -10.65
C VAL A 173 -0.68 4.78 -10.36
N THR A 174 0.51 4.47 -9.84
CA THR A 174 0.80 3.14 -9.28
C THR A 174 0.88 3.25 -7.77
N PHE A 175 0.02 2.51 -7.07
CA PHE A 175 0.10 2.30 -5.63
C PHE A 175 1.23 1.32 -5.36
N ILE A 176 2.13 1.70 -4.46
CA ILE A 176 3.30 0.91 -4.07
C ILE A 176 3.28 0.83 -2.55
N TRP A 177 2.92 -0.34 -2.04
CA TRP A 177 2.91 -0.59 -0.61
C TRP A 177 4.27 -1.11 -0.20
N THR A 178 4.88 -0.42 0.76
CA THR A 178 6.07 -0.86 1.47
C THR A 178 5.66 -1.40 2.83
N ALA A 179 6.46 -2.28 3.41
CA ALA A 179 6.29 -2.73 4.79
C ALA A 179 7.45 -2.21 5.62
N ILE A 180 7.13 -1.72 6.82
CA ILE A 180 8.06 -1.56 7.94
C ILE A 180 7.77 -2.75 8.87
N PRO A 181 8.48 -3.89 8.74
CA PRO A 181 8.13 -5.14 9.41
C PRO A 181 8.10 -5.01 10.93
N TYR A 182 8.99 -4.17 11.48
CA TYR A 182 9.09 -3.96 12.92
C TYR A 182 7.78 -3.52 13.58
N ARG A 183 6.89 -2.82 12.87
CA ARG A 183 5.55 -2.48 13.39
C ARG A 183 4.77 -3.71 13.84
N MET A 184 4.93 -4.81 13.11
CA MET A 184 4.27 -6.09 13.36
C MET A 184 5.12 -7.00 14.24
N GLU A 185 6.43 -7.02 14.03
CA GLU A 185 7.39 -7.83 14.82
C GLU A 185 7.45 -7.39 16.28
N TRP A 186 7.30 -6.10 16.57
CA TRP A 186 7.15 -5.57 17.93
C TRP A 186 6.11 -6.34 18.74
N ARG A 187 5.03 -6.79 18.08
CA ARG A 187 3.97 -7.60 18.71
C ARG A 187 4.16 -9.11 18.54
N TYR A 188 4.54 -9.55 17.33
CA TYR A 188 4.43 -10.97 16.94
C TYR A 188 5.79 -11.67 16.75
N GLY A 189 6.91 -10.96 16.89
CA GLY A 189 8.24 -11.47 16.59
C GLY A 189 8.30 -12.16 15.23
N LEU A 190 8.88 -13.36 15.19
CA LEU A 190 9.04 -14.14 13.96
C LEU A 190 7.70 -14.50 13.26
N ALA A 191 6.57 -14.48 13.98
CA ALA A 191 5.24 -14.76 13.40
C ALA A 191 4.64 -13.57 12.62
N ALA A 192 5.30 -12.41 12.62
CA ALA A 192 4.82 -11.20 11.96
C ALA A 192 4.69 -11.34 10.43
N HIS A 193 5.69 -11.93 9.77
CA HIS A 193 5.83 -11.89 8.32
C HIS A 193 4.64 -12.48 7.55
N LYS A 194 4.10 -13.61 8.03
CA LYS A 194 2.91 -14.22 7.44
C LYS A 194 1.71 -13.27 7.50
N VAL A 195 1.49 -12.63 8.65
CA VAL A 195 0.33 -11.74 8.83
C VAL A 195 0.49 -10.43 8.09
N ILE A 196 1.73 -9.94 7.89
CA ILE A 196 2.02 -8.84 6.96
C ILE A 196 1.56 -9.24 5.54
N ALA A 197 1.91 -10.42 5.04
CA ALA A 197 1.49 -10.86 3.71
C ALA A 197 -0.04 -10.97 3.57
N LEU A 198 -0.75 -11.41 4.62
CA LEU A 198 -2.21 -11.44 4.63
C LEU A 198 -2.82 -10.02 4.59
N ASP A 199 -2.26 -9.10 5.38
CA ASP A 199 -2.70 -7.71 5.42
C ASP A 199 -2.57 -7.03 4.04
N ALA A 200 -1.53 -7.38 3.26
CA ALA A 200 -1.35 -6.84 1.90
C ALA A 200 -2.52 -7.23 0.97
N GLY A 201 -3.05 -8.44 1.13
CA GLY A 201 -4.24 -8.90 0.41
C GLY A 201 -5.49 -8.10 0.77
N HIS A 202 -5.70 -7.78 2.06
CA HIS A 202 -6.82 -6.94 2.50
C HIS A 202 -6.77 -5.55 1.85
N VAL A 203 -5.59 -4.93 1.86
CA VAL A 203 -5.36 -3.59 1.31
C VAL A 203 -5.65 -3.56 -0.19
N CYS A 204 -5.04 -4.45 -0.96
CA CYS A 204 -5.22 -4.43 -2.40
C CYS A 204 -6.65 -4.82 -2.82
N GLN A 205 -7.31 -5.71 -2.07
CA GLN A 205 -8.71 -6.02 -2.33
C GLN A 205 -9.62 -4.81 -2.09
N ASN A 206 -9.34 -3.97 -1.09
CA ASN A 206 -10.05 -2.70 -0.96
C ASN A 206 -9.78 -1.77 -2.15
N LEU A 207 -8.54 -1.70 -2.66
CA LEU A 207 -8.22 -0.88 -3.84
C LEU A 207 -9.02 -1.30 -5.06
N TYR A 208 -9.10 -2.59 -5.35
CA TYR A 208 -9.88 -3.11 -6.47
C TYR A 208 -11.38 -2.75 -6.36
N LEU A 209 -11.96 -2.80 -5.15
CA LEU A 209 -13.37 -2.42 -4.94
C LEU A 209 -13.55 -0.91 -5.15
N ALA A 210 -12.66 -0.10 -4.58
CA ALA A 210 -12.73 1.34 -4.68
C ALA A 210 -12.47 1.84 -6.11
N ALA A 211 -11.57 1.18 -6.85
CA ALA A 211 -11.32 1.46 -8.26
C ALA A 211 -12.59 1.20 -9.10
N GLU A 212 -13.28 0.07 -8.87
CA GLU A 212 -14.55 -0.22 -9.54
C GLU A 212 -15.60 0.88 -9.28
N ALA A 213 -15.66 1.38 -8.04
CA ALA A 213 -16.60 2.41 -7.60
C ALA A 213 -16.44 3.77 -8.31
N ILE A 214 -15.29 4.02 -8.94
CA ILE A 214 -14.99 5.25 -9.68
C ILE A 214 -14.84 5.03 -11.19
N GLY A 215 -15.25 3.87 -11.70
CA GLY A 215 -15.07 3.49 -13.10
C GLY A 215 -13.59 3.35 -13.51
N ALA A 216 -12.69 3.13 -12.54
CA ALA A 216 -11.29 2.82 -12.77
C ALA A 216 -11.05 1.31 -12.67
N GLY A 217 -9.87 0.89 -13.11
CA GLY A 217 -9.40 -0.49 -13.01
C GLY A 217 -8.02 -0.54 -12.40
N THR A 218 -7.68 -1.67 -11.80
CA THR A 218 -6.35 -1.93 -11.25
C THR A 218 -5.92 -3.35 -11.55
N CYS A 219 -4.62 -3.61 -11.53
CA CYS A 219 -4.08 -4.97 -11.59
C CYS A 219 -2.97 -5.10 -10.57
N ALA A 220 -3.23 -5.85 -9.51
CA ALA A 220 -2.21 -6.24 -8.53
C ALA A 220 -0.97 -6.88 -9.19
N ILE A 221 0.21 -6.52 -8.69
CA ILE A 221 1.50 -7.07 -9.13
C ILE A 221 2.31 -7.48 -7.90
N ALA A 222 2.56 -8.78 -7.79
CA ALA A 222 3.51 -9.36 -6.83
C ALA A 222 4.84 -9.77 -7.48
N ALA A 223 4.95 -9.64 -8.80
CA ALA A 223 6.17 -9.93 -9.56
C ALA A 223 6.83 -8.60 -9.98
N TYR A 224 7.86 -8.19 -9.27
CA TYR A 224 8.65 -7.00 -9.54
C TYR A 224 10.12 -7.24 -9.15
N ASP A 225 11.02 -6.39 -9.62
CA ASP A 225 12.42 -6.37 -9.19
C ASP A 225 12.50 -5.60 -7.86
N GLN A 226 12.75 -6.33 -6.76
CA GLN A 226 12.76 -5.77 -5.41
C GLN A 226 13.76 -4.61 -5.29
N ALA A 227 15.02 -4.83 -5.68
CA ALA A 227 16.06 -3.84 -5.56
C ALA A 227 15.81 -2.61 -6.46
N ALA A 228 15.28 -2.82 -7.66
CA ALA A 228 14.94 -1.71 -8.55
C ALA A 228 13.75 -0.89 -8.02
N MET A 229 12.78 -1.53 -7.37
CA MET A 229 11.62 -0.85 -6.80
C MET A 229 11.96 -0.08 -5.53
N ASP A 230 12.72 -0.68 -4.62
CA ASP A 230 13.17 -0.02 -3.38
C ASP A 230 14.08 1.17 -3.72
N LYS A 231 14.96 1.01 -4.71
CA LYS A 231 15.73 2.12 -5.27
C LYS A 231 14.87 3.20 -5.92
N LEU A 232 13.77 2.84 -6.59
CA LEU A 232 12.86 3.84 -7.19
C LEU A 232 12.21 4.70 -6.11
N LEU A 233 11.95 4.16 -4.92
CA LEU A 233 11.34 4.87 -3.79
C LEU A 233 12.36 5.56 -2.87
N ASN A 234 13.65 5.37 -3.10
CA ASN A 234 14.72 5.80 -2.18
C ASN A 234 14.56 5.25 -0.75
N ILE A 235 14.17 3.98 -0.62
CA ILE A 235 14.13 3.26 0.67
C ILE A 235 15.29 2.26 0.76
N ASP A 236 15.61 1.81 1.98
CA ASP A 236 16.81 1.00 2.24
C ASP A 236 16.70 -0.46 1.76
N GLY A 237 15.48 -1.01 1.65
CA GLY A 237 15.26 -2.40 1.23
C GLY A 237 15.47 -3.45 2.33
N GLU A 238 15.74 -3.02 3.57
CA GLU A 238 16.07 -3.86 4.73
C GLU A 238 15.02 -3.68 5.85
N GLU A 239 14.91 -2.46 6.40
CA GLU A 239 13.95 -2.07 7.44
C GLU A 239 12.63 -1.53 6.85
N GLU A 240 12.70 -1.02 5.62
CA GLU A 240 11.53 -0.72 4.80
C GLU A 240 11.75 -1.21 3.36
N PHE A 241 10.84 -2.05 2.89
CA PHE A 241 10.91 -2.61 1.54
C PHE A 241 9.53 -2.75 0.91
N THR A 242 9.50 -2.69 -0.42
CA THR A 242 8.28 -2.89 -1.21
C THR A 242 7.76 -4.31 -1.04
N ILE A 243 6.44 -4.47 -0.89
CA ILE A 243 5.79 -5.79 -0.79
C ILE A 243 4.74 -6.04 -1.86
N TYR A 244 4.12 -4.98 -2.40
CA TYR A 244 3.01 -5.14 -3.33
C TYR A 244 2.75 -3.87 -4.16
N LEU A 245 2.40 -4.03 -5.44
CA LEU A 245 2.06 -2.91 -6.33
C LEU A 245 0.66 -3.07 -6.90
N ALA A 246 0.04 -1.95 -7.25
CA ALA A 246 -1.23 -1.91 -7.96
C ALA A 246 -1.35 -0.61 -8.80
N PRO A 247 -1.03 -0.66 -10.11
CA PRO A 247 -1.39 0.41 -11.04
C PRO A 247 -2.89 0.64 -11.09
N VAL A 248 -3.31 1.90 -11.15
CA VAL A 248 -4.71 2.33 -11.28
C VAL A 248 -4.83 3.32 -12.44
N GLY A 249 -5.82 3.10 -13.28
CA GLY A 249 -6.19 4.03 -14.34
C GLY A 249 -7.65 3.89 -14.74
N LYS A 250 -8.18 4.87 -15.47
CA LYS A 250 -9.53 4.78 -16.03
C LYS A 250 -9.61 3.63 -17.03
N LYS A 251 -10.68 2.82 -16.94
CA LYS A 251 -10.91 1.72 -17.89
C LYS A 251 -11.05 2.28 -19.32
N ARG A 252 -10.64 1.51 -20.32
CA ARG A 252 -10.98 1.77 -21.73
C ARG A 252 -12.36 1.24 -22.07
#